data_AF-A0A434ACI8-F1
#
_entry.id   AF-A0A434ACI8-F1
#
_cell.length_a   1.000
_cell.length_b   1.000
_cell.length_c   1.000
_cell.angle_alpha   90.00
_cell.angle_beta   90.00
_cell.angle_gamma   90.00
#
_symmetry.space_group_name_H-M   'P 1'
#
loop_
_entity.id
_entity.type
_entity.pdbx_description
1 polymer ?
#
loop_
_entity_poly.entity_id
_entity_poly.type
_entity_poly.pdbx_seq_one_letter_code
_entity_poly.pdbx_strand_id
1 'polypeptide(L)' 'MEKLLEQFGKDLKAHLEITFAASVEHDPIKKLNETEQTVFEFIDNYLLETSLIAKDVERSTQQILDEFPKSKIKNID' A
#
# COMPACT_ATOMS: atom_id res chain seq x y z
N MET A 1 -13.85 13.70 5.72
CA MET A 1 -13.48 12.28 5.53
C MET A 1 -12.82 12.05 4.18
N GLU A 2 -13.41 12.49 3.08
CA GLU A 2 -12.88 12.27 1.72
C GLU A 2 -11.40 12.69 1.56
N LYS A 3 -11.03 13.89 2.04
CA LYS A 3 -9.62 14.36 2.04
C LYS A 3 -8.65 13.46 2.81
N LEU A 4 -9.08 12.88 3.93
CA LEU A 4 -8.25 11.96 4.73
C LEU A 4 -8.07 10.63 4.00
N LEU A 5 -9.09 10.17 3.27
CA LEU A 5 -9.02 8.96 2.46
C LEU A 5 -8.12 9.14 1.23
N GLU A 6 -8.18 10.32 0.59
CA GLU A 6 -7.27 10.69 -0.50
C GLU A 6 -5.81 10.78 -0.02
N GLN A 7 -5.60 11.37 1.17
CA GLN A 7 -4.30 11.47 1.82
C GLN A 7 -3.76 10.08 2.13
N PHE A 8 -4.56 9.24 2.80
CA PHE A 8 -4.26 7.83 3.05
C PHE A 8 -3.83 7.10 1.78
N GLY A 9 -4.58 7.26 0.68
CA GLY A 9 -4.25 6.59 -0.57
C GLY A 9 -2.92 7.04 -1.19
N LYS A 10 -2.56 8.32 -1.04
CA LYS A 10 -1.25 8.84 -1.48
C LYS A 10 -0.12 8.32 -0.58
N ASP A 11 -0.30 8.37 0.73
CA ASP A 11 0.68 7.92 1.70
C ASP A 11 0.92 6.41 1.59
N LEU A 12 -0.14 5.61 1.42
CA LEU A 12 -0.02 4.15 1.21
C LEU A 12 0.74 3.84 -0.09
N LYS A 13 0.45 4.54 -1.19
CA LYS A 13 1.20 4.36 -2.45
C LYS A 13 2.67 4.71 -2.29
N ALA A 14 2.98 5.81 -1.62
CA ALA A 14 4.36 6.21 -1.36
C ALA A 14 5.07 5.19 -0.47
N HIS A 15 4.41 4.71 0.60
CA HIS A 15 4.93 3.68 1.49
C HIS A 15 5.25 2.38 0.72
N LEU A 16 4.34 1.93 -0.14
CA LEU A 16 4.54 0.77 -1.02
C LEU A 16 5.73 0.98 -1.96
N GLU A 17 5.86 2.14 -2.61
CA GLU A 17 6.98 2.42 -3.51
C GLU A 17 8.32 2.48 -2.79
N ILE A 18 8.38 3.10 -1.61
CA ILE A 18 9.59 3.20 -0.79
C ILE A 18 10.00 1.81 -0.30
N THR A 19 9.05 1.04 0.24
CA THR A 19 9.29 -0.31 0.78
C THR A 19 9.74 -1.25 -0.34
N PHE A 20 9.07 -1.18 -1.50
CA PHE A 20 9.49 -1.93 -2.68
C PHE A 20 10.89 -1.48 -3.12
N ALA A 21 11.18 -0.19 -3.26
CA ALA A 21 12.51 0.24 -3.68
C ALA A 21 13.62 -0.14 -2.67
N ALA A 22 13.31 -0.12 -1.37
CA ALA A 22 14.24 -0.43 -0.29
C ALA A 22 14.46 -1.94 -0.06
N SER A 23 13.55 -2.80 -0.49
CA SER A 23 13.70 -4.25 -0.30
C SER A 23 14.91 -4.78 -1.08
N VAL A 24 15.75 -5.53 -0.37
CA VAL A 24 16.93 -6.23 -0.90
C VAL A 24 16.58 -7.50 -1.65
N GLU A 25 15.31 -7.93 -1.64
CA GLU A 25 14.86 -9.12 -2.34
C GLU A 25 14.93 -8.90 -3.86
N HIS A 26 15.51 -9.88 -4.57
CA HIS A 26 15.68 -9.82 -6.02
C HIS A 26 14.49 -10.40 -6.79
N ASP A 27 13.72 -11.29 -6.15
CA ASP A 27 12.54 -11.88 -6.75
C ASP A 27 11.36 -10.90 -6.67
N PRO A 28 10.81 -10.45 -7.81
CA PRO A 28 9.79 -9.41 -7.82
C PRO A 28 8.48 -9.84 -7.13
N ILE A 29 8.18 -11.15 -7.11
CA ILE A 29 6.97 -11.67 -6.47
C ILE A 29 7.14 -11.70 -4.96
N LYS A 30 8.27 -12.21 -4.46
CA LYS A 30 8.57 -12.18 -3.02
C LYS A 30 8.69 -10.75 -2.51
N LYS A 31 9.33 -9.88 -3.28
CA LYS A 31 9.49 -8.46 -2.97
C LYS A 31 8.14 -7.74 -2.86
N LEU A 32 7.20 -8.04 -3.76
CA LEU A 32 5.82 -7.57 -3.65
C LEU A 32 5.17 -8.09 -2.37
N ASN A 33 5.26 -9.39 -2.10
CA ASN A 33 4.66 -9.99 -0.91
C ASN A 33 5.20 -9.40 0.41
N GLU A 34 6.52 -9.18 0.52
CA GLU A 34 7.11 -8.49 1.67
C GLU A 34 6.59 -7.06 1.80
N THR A 35 6.48 -6.35 0.68
CA THR A 35 5.96 -4.98 0.64
C THR A 35 4.50 -4.94 1.10
N GLU A 36 3.67 -5.88 0.65
CA GLU A 36 2.26 -6.00 1.04
C GLU A 36 2.10 -6.33 2.53
N GLN A 37 3.02 -7.08 3.14
CA GLN A 37 2.97 -7.36 4.58
C GLN A 37 3.13 -6.10 5.44
N THR A 38 3.85 -5.09 4.95
CA THR A 38 4.02 -3.83 5.69
C THR A 38 2.77 -2.94 5.65
N VAL A 39 1.82 -3.21 4.75
CA VAL A 39 0.59 -2.43 4.60
C VAL A 39 -0.34 -2.59 5.79
N PHE A 40 -0.39 -3.77 6.41
CA PHE A 40 -1.22 -3.99 7.59
C PHE A 40 -0.79 -3.08 8.75
N GLU A 41 0.52 -3.01 9.02
CA GLU A 41 1.07 -2.15 10.07
C GLU A 41 0.86 -0.66 9.75
N PHE A 42 1.01 -0.28 8.47
CA PHE A 42 0.72 1.09 8.03
C PHE A 42 -0.75 1.48 8.28
N ILE A 43 -1.68 0.61 7.92
CA ILE A 43 -3.13 0.84 8.11
C ILE A 43 -3.49 0.91 9.58
N ASP A 44 -2.96 0.00 10.40
CA ASP A 44 -3.24 -0.04 11.83
C ASP A 44 -2.82 1.27 12.50
N ASN A 45 -1.59 1.73 12.24
CA ASN A 45 -1.12 3.03 12.72
C ASN A 45 -1.98 4.19 12.20
N TYR A 46 -2.32 4.19 10.91
CA TYR A 46 -3.12 5.27 10.32
C TYR A 46 -4.54 5.35 10.92
N LEU A 47 -5.15 4.19 11.22
CA LEU A 47 -6.46 4.10 11.88
C LEU A 47 -6.41 4.49 13.37
N LEU A 48 -5.26 4.32 14.03
CA LEU A 48 -5.05 4.80 15.40
C LEU A 48 -4.88 6.32 15.45
N GLU A 49 -4.21 6.89 14.45
CA GLU A 49 -3.93 8.34 14.39
C GLU A 49 -5.08 9.16 13.78
N THR A 50 -6.03 8.51 13.09
CA THR A 50 -7.13 9.19 12.39
C THR A 50 -8.50 8.64 12.79
N SER A 51 -9.54 9.46 12.73
CA SER A 51 -10.93 9.01 12.92
C SER A 51 -11.55 8.39 11.66
N LEU A 52 -10.73 7.74 10.82
CA LEU A 52 -11.22 7.07 9.61
C LEU A 52 -11.94 5.76 9.95
N ILE A 53 -12.90 5.41 9.11
CA ILE A 53 -13.64 4.16 9.23
C ILE A 53 -12.80 3.05 8.60
N ALA A 54 -12.51 2.00 9.37
CA ALA A 54 -11.71 0.85 8.91
C ALA A 54 -12.18 0.28 7.57
N LYS A 55 -13.50 0.25 7.33
CA LYS A 55 -14.11 -0.25 6.09
C LYS A 55 -13.78 0.59 4.84
N ASP A 56 -13.73 1.92 4.98
CA ASP A 56 -13.37 2.80 3.86
C ASP A 56 -11.89 2.69 3.54
N VAL A 57 -11.06 2.56 4.58
CA VAL A 57 -9.62 2.32 4.46
C VAL A 57 -9.34 0.97 3.81
N GLU A 58 -10.00 -0.10 4.26
CA GLU A 58 -9.88 -1.46 3.69
C GLU A 58 -10.18 -1.47 2.18
N ARG A 59 -11.28 -0.83 1.76
CA ARG A 59 -11.63 -0.74 0.33
C ARG A 59 -10.55 -0.01 -0.46
N SER A 60 -10.07 1.13 0.05
CA SER A 60 -9.05 1.93 -0.63
C SER A 60 -7.72 1.17 -0.72
N THR A 61 -7.33 0.50 0.36
CA THR A 61 -6.18 -0.39 0.42
C THR A 61 -6.27 -1.50 -0.62
N GLN A 62 -7.39 -2.22 -0.69
CA GLN A 62 -7.54 -3.31 -1.65
C GLN A 62 -7.42 -2.82 -3.09
N GLN A 63 -7.97 -1.65 -3.43
CA GLN A 63 -7.80 -1.08 -4.76
C GLN A 63 -6.32 -0.76 -5.05
N ILE A 64 -5.61 -0.17 -4.08
CA ILE A 64 -4.20 0.17 -4.23
C ILE A 64 -3.33 -1.09 -4.37
N LEU A 65 -3.58 -2.10 -3.54
CA LEU A 65 -2.87 -3.37 -3.58
C LEU A 65 -3.18 -4.19 -4.84
N ASP A 66 -4.36 -4.07 -5.43
CA ASP A 66 -4.68 -4.73 -6.71
C ASP A 66 -4.01 -4.02 -7.90
N GLU A 67 -3.86 -2.70 -7.84
CA GLU A 67 -3.22 -1.90 -8.91
C GLU A 67 -1.69 -1.88 -8.83
N PHE A 68 -1.12 -1.92 -7.63
CA PHE A 68 0.32 -1.84 -7.40
C PHE A 68 1.15 -2.94 -8.12
N PRO A 69 0.85 -4.26 -7.95
CA PRO A 69 1.56 -5.32 -8.64
C PRO A 69 1.32 -5.24 -10.15
N LYS A 70 0.11 -4.85 -10.60
CA LYS A 70 -0.16 -4.62 -12.03
C LYS A 70 0.74 -3.54 -12.60
N SER A 71 0.95 -2.44 -11.87
CA SER A 71 1.85 -1.37 -12.31
C SER A 71 3.33 -1.78 -12.35
N LYS A 72 3.76 -2.71 -11.49
CA LYS A 72 5.15 -3.19 -11.44
C LYS A 72 5.42 -4.33 -12.42
N ILE A 73 4.47 -5.24 -12.60
CA ILE A 73 4.58 -6.40 -13.50
C ILE A 73 4.32 -5.99 -14.97
N LYS A 74 3.46 -5.00 -15.23
CA LYS A 74 3.23 -4.49 -16.60
C LYS A 74 4.43 -3.70 -17.16
N ASN A 75 5.46 -3.44 -16.34
CA ASN A 75 6.77 -2.95 -16.78
C ASN A 75 7.80 -4.10 -16.97
N ILE A 76 7.36 -5.36 -16.90
CA ILE A 76 8.13 -6.54 -17.27
C ILE A 76 7.58 -7.05 -18.62
N ASP A 77 7.79 -6.26 -19.68
CA ASP A 77 7.70 -6.70 -21.07
C ASP A 77 8.86 -6.07 -21.86
#